data_AF-X1UP59-F1
#
_entry.id   AF-X1UP59-F1
#
_cell.length_a   1.000
_cell.length_b   1.000
_cell.length_c   1.000
_cell.angle_alpha   90.00
_cell.angle_beta   90.00
_cell.angle_gamma   90.00
#
_symmetry.space_group_name_H-M   'P 1'
#
loop_
_entity.id
_entity.type
_entity.pdbx_description
1 polymer ?
#
loop_
_entity_poly.entity_id
_entity_poly.type
_entity_poly.pdbx_seq_one_letter_code
_entity_poly.pdbx_strand_id
1 'polypeptide(L)'
;TCFSNSFLVKFAILTIVVSLGDYFLPLLGAKKYGTSKYGIWGAILGMVAGIIFFPPFGMILGIFIGAIVGELIAGKENSKALKAGLATFIGSMTAVLIKLSLSVVMAFYFFIYLFKG
;
A
#
# COMPACT_ATOMS: atom_id res chain seq x y z
N THR A 1 -20.17 33.24 -4.65
CA THR A 1 -20.26 31.98 -5.44
C THR A 1 -18.93 31.75 -6.13
N CYS A 2 -17.88 31.40 -5.37
CA CYS A 2 -16.48 31.59 -5.79
C CYS A 2 -15.71 30.29 -6.07
N PHE A 3 -16.29 29.34 -6.80
CA PHE A 3 -15.49 28.29 -7.43
C PHE A 3 -15.91 28.18 -8.89
N SER A 4 -14.98 28.49 -9.80
CA SER A 4 -15.19 28.34 -11.24
C SER A 4 -15.41 26.86 -11.54
N ASN A 5 -16.52 26.50 -12.20
CA ASN A 5 -16.86 25.11 -12.54
C ASN A 5 -15.71 24.36 -13.24
N SER A 6 -14.87 25.08 -14.00
CA SER A 6 -13.67 24.54 -14.67
C SER A 6 -12.58 24.05 -13.70
N PHE A 7 -12.54 24.56 -12.47
CA PHE A 7 -11.60 24.14 -11.43
C PHE A 7 -12.01 22.80 -10.84
N LEU A 8 -13.29 22.66 -10.47
CA LEU A 8 -13.85 21.43 -9.91
C LEU A 8 -13.71 20.26 -10.88
N VAL A 9 -13.94 20.49 -12.18
CA VAL A 9 -13.83 19.43 -13.19
C VAL A 9 -12.38 18.97 -13.37
N LYS A 10 -11.40 19.88 -13.38
CA LYS A 10 -9.98 19.51 -13.47
C LYS A 10 -9.50 18.76 -12.22
N PHE A 11 -9.96 19.14 -11.04
CA PHE A 11 -9.67 18.44 -9.79
C PHE A 11 -10.29 17.05 -9.78
N ALA A 12 -11.55 16.91 -10.19
CA ALA A 12 -12.23 15.62 -10.27
C ALA A 12 -11.49 14.65 -11.21
N ILE A 13 -11.06 15.12 -12.39
CA ILE A 13 -10.30 14.30 -13.35
C ILE A 13 -8.94 13.88 -12.78
N LEU A 14 -8.21 14.80 -12.15
CA LEU A 14 -6.91 14.50 -11.55
C LEU A 14 -7.05 13.51 -10.37
N THR A 15 -8.04 13.71 -9.50
CA THR A 15 -8.36 12.77 -8.41
C THR A 15 -8.68 11.39 -8.96
N ILE A 16 -9.48 11.28 -10.03
CA ILE A 16 -9.81 9.99 -10.66
C ILE A 16 -8.55 9.31 -11.21
N VAL A 17 -7.67 10.04 -11.91
CA VAL A 17 -6.43 9.48 -12.47
C VAL A 17 -5.50 8.98 -11.36
N VAL A 18 -5.35 9.75 -10.28
CA VAL A 18 -4.51 9.34 -9.14
C VAL A 18 -5.14 8.18 -8.37
N SER A 19 -6.45 8.21 -8.11
CA SER A 19 -7.17 7.12 -7.45
C SER A 19 -7.15 5.80 -8.25
N LEU A 20 -7.19 5.88 -9.59
CA LEU A 20 -6.98 4.70 -10.44
C LEU A 20 -5.53 4.19 -10.30
N GLY A 21 -4.54 5.09 -10.29
CA GLY A 21 -3.14 4.74 -10.04
C GLY A 21 -2.90 4.05 -8.69
N ASP A 22 -3.57 4.51 -7.63
CA ASP A 22 -3.52 3.95 -6.27
C ASP A 22 -3.98 2.48 -6.20
N TYR A 23 -4.85 2.05 -7.10
CA TYR A 23 -5.30 0.66 -7.17
C TYR A 23 -4.29 -0.25 -7.88
N PHE A 24 -3.70 0.19 -9.00
CA PHE A 24 -2.83 -0.66 -9.82
C PHE A 24 -1.42 -0.85 -9.26
N LEU A 25 -0.86 0.17 -8.59
CA LEU A 25 0.49 0.15 -8.02
C LEU A 25 0.70 -0.96 -6.96
N PRO A 26 -0.15 -1.08 -5.91
CA PRO A 26 0.02 -2.13 -4.91
C PRO A 26 -0.29 -3.53 -5.46
N LEU A 27 -1.24 -3.65 -6.40
CA LEU A 27 -1.59 -4.92 -7.04
C LEU A 27 -0.43 -5.48 -7.89
N LEU A 28 0.23 -4.62 -8.67
CA LEU A 28 1.39 -5.02 -9.48
C LEU A 28 2.64 -5.24 -8.62
N GLY A 29 2.83 -4.43 -7.58
CA GLY A 29 3.92 -4.60 -6.61
C GLY A 29 3.86 -5.95 -5.90
N ALA A 30 2.69 -6.32 -5.34
CA ALA A 30 2.51 -7.58 -4.63
C ALA A 30 2.71 -8.81 -5.54
N LYS A 31 2.32 -8.71 -6.81
CA LYS A 31 2.44 -9.81 -7.78
C LYS A 31 3.89 -10.04 -8.25
N LYS A 32 4.72 -8.98 -8.26
CA LYS A 32 6.10 -9.04 -8.78
C LYS A 32 7.10 -9.75 -7.84
N TYR A 33 6.78 -9.89 -6.55
CA TYR A 33 7.69 -10.48 -5.56
C TYR A 33 7.54 -12.01 -5.35
N GLY A 34 6.72 -12.70 -6.14
CA GLY A 34 6.69 -14.18 -6.15
C GLY A 34 6.01 -14.82 -4.93
N THR A 35 5.23 -14.05 -4.17
CA THR A 35 4.46 -14.53 -3.01
C THR A 35 3.33 -15.45 -3.46
N SER A 36 3.17 -16.63 -2.86
CA SER A 36 2.03 -17.51 -3.14
C SER A 36 0.72 -16.89 -2.61
N LYS A 37 -0.41 -17.40 -3.09
CA LYS A 37 -1.74 -16.98 -2.63
C LYS A 37 -1.89 -17.12 -1.10
N TYR A 38 -1.27 -18.15 -0.51
CA TYR A 38 -1.29 -18.39 0.94
C TYR A 38 -0.40 -17.41 1.71
N GLY A 39 0.76 -17.02 1.18
CA GLY A 39 1.59 -15.97 1.77
C GLY A 39 0.88 -14.61 1.78
N ILE A 40 0.13 -14.29 0.73
CA ILE A 40 -0.68 -13.06 0.66
C ILE A 40 -1.79 -13.09 1.71
N TRP A 41 -2.53 -14.20 1.80
CA TRP A 41 -3.60 -14.34 2.80
C TRP A 41 -3.06 -14.33 4.24
N GLY A 42 -1.92 -14.99 4.47
CA GLY A 42 -1.23 -14.96 5.75
C GLY A 42 -0.78 -13.55 6.14
N ALA A 43 -0.23 -12.79 5.20
CA ALA A 43 0.14 -11.38 5.40
C ALA A 43 -1.07 -10.51 5.77
N ILE A 44 -2.20 -10.69 5.09
CA ILE A 44 -3.44 -9.94 5.36
C ILE A 44 -3.97 -10.26 6.76
N LEU A 45 -4.04 -11.54 7.13
CA LEU A 45 -4.49 -11.94 8.47
C LEU A 45 -3.54 -11.46 9.55
N GLY A 46 -2.23 -11.59 9.32
CA GLY A 46 -1.19 -11.08 10.23
C GLY A 46 -1.24 -9.57 10.37
N MET A 47 -1.52 -8.82 9.30
CA MET A 47 -1.75 -7.39 9.32
C MET A 47 -2.93 -7.01 10.22
N VAL A 48 -4.07 -7.68 10.03
CA VAL A 48 -5.29 -7.42 10.80
C VAL A 48 -5.08 -7.75 12.28
N ALA A 49 -4.50 -8.91 12.57
CA ALA A 49 -4.18 -9.28 13.96
C ALA A 49 -3.17 -8.32 14.59
N GLY A 50 -2.15 -7.92 13.84
CA GLY A 50 -1.12 -6.98 14.27
C GLY A 50 -1.63 -5.57 14.55
N ILE A 51 -2.66 -5.11 13.82
CA ILE A 51 -3.31 -3.82 14.06
C ILE A 51 -4.03 -3.79 15.41
N ILE A 52 -4.61 -4.92 15.85
CA ILE A 52 -5.36 -5.03 17.10
C ILE A 52 -4.40 -5.00 18.30
N PHE A 53 -3.24 -5.63 18.18
CA PHE A 53 -2.28 -5.73 19.27
C PHE A 53 -1.45 -4.47 19.46
N PHE A 54 -0.93 -3.87 18.39
CA PHE A 54 0.00 -2.73 18.51
C PHE A 54 0.08 -1.86 17.24
N PRO A 55 -0.89 -0.98 16.95
CA PRO A 55 -0.76 -0.07 15.81
C PRO A 55 0.31 0.99 16.10
N PRO A 56 1.25 1.35 15.18
CA PRO A 56 1.47 0.91 13.79
C PRO A 56 2.52 -0.22 13.61
N PHE A 57 3.38 -0.49 14.60
CA PHE A 57 4.48 -1.46 14.47
C PHE A 57 3.98 -2.90 14.30
N GLY A 58 2.90 -3.25 14.98
CA GLY A 58 2.23 -4.55 14.90
C GLY A 58 1.68 -4.83 13.50
N MET A 59 1.27 -3.81 12.74
CA MET A 59 0.86 -3.98 11.34
C MET A 59 2.03 -4.48 10.49
N ILE A 60 3.20 -3.85 10.63
CA ILE A 60 4.38 -4.16 9.82
C ILE A 60 4.94 -5.53 10.20
N LEU A 61 5.08 -5.80 11.50
CA LEU A 61 5.52 -7.10 12.02
C LEU A 61 4.52 -8.21 11.70
N GLY A 62 3.22 -7.90 11.78
CA GLY A 62 2.13 -8.81 11.46
C GLY A 62 2.14 -9.24 10.00
N ILE A 63 2.36 -8.30 9.06
CA ILE A 63 2.54 -8.61 7.64
C ILE A 63 3.74 -9.55 7.43
N PHE A 64 4.87 -9.27 8.07
CA PHE A 64 6.09 -10.07 7.92
C PHE A 64 5.91 -11.50 8.45
N ILE A 65 5.45 -11.64 9.69
CA ILE A 65 5.24 -12.93 10.34
C ILE A 65 4.12 -13.70 9.65
N GLY A 66 3.01 -13.02 9.34
CA GLY A 66 1.87 -13.61 8.63
C GLY A 66 2.24 -14.11 7.24
N ALA A 67 3.05 -13.37 6.49
CA ALA A 67 3.55 -13.79 5.18
C ALA A 67 4.43 -15.06 5.28
N ILE A 68 5.33 -15.11 6.26
CA ILE A 68 6.22 -16.26 6.49
C ILE A 68 5.38 -17.49 6.85
N VAL A 69 4.48 -17.37 7.82
CA VAL A 69 3.61 -18.47 8.25
C VAL A 69 2.72 -18.95 7.10
N GLY A 70 2.14 -18.02 6.33
CA GLY A 70 1.33 -18.36 5.15
C GLY A 70 2.12 -19.09 4.06
N GLU A 71 3.38 -18.71 3.82
CA GLU A 71 4.27 -19.41 2.88
C GLU A 71 4.73 -20.78 3.39
N LEU A 72 4.97 -20.92 4.70
CA LEU A 72 5.30 -22.21 5.30
C LEU A 72 4.13 -23.18 5.19
N ILE A 73 2.90 -22.73 5.44
CA ILE A 73 1.69 -23.53 5.25
C ILE A 73 1.48 -23.91 3.78
N ALA A 74 1.95 -23.07 2.85
CA ALA A 74 1.94 -23.37 1.42
C ALA A 74 2.95 -24.47 1.01
N GLY A 75 3.76 -24.99 1.96
CA GLY A 75 4.77 -26.00 1.70
C GLY A 75 6.05 -25.47 1.08
N LYS A 76 6.31 -24.15 1.13
CA LYS A 76 7.58 -23.59 0.66
C LYS A 76 8.67 -23.80 1.71
N GLU A 77 9.90 -24.04 1.26
CA GLU A 77 11.07 -24.14 2.16
C GLU A 77 11.23 -22.90 3.04
N ASN A 78 11.76 -23.08 4.26
CA ASN A 78 12.07 -22.01 5.21
C ASN A 78 12.84 -20.84 4.57
N SER A 79 13.82 -21.13 3.71
CA SER A 79 14.60 -20.10 3.00
C SER A 79 13.74 -19.25 2.06
N LYS A 80 12.81 -19.88 1.33
CA LYS A 80 11.88 -19.18 0.44
C LYS A 80 10.81 -18.41 1.22
N ALA A 81 10.31 -18.97 2.32
CA ALA A 81 9.32 -18.32 3.18
C ALA A 81 9.88 -17.04 3.83
N LEU A 82 11.11 -17.08 4.34
CA LEU A 82 11.81 -15.89 4.87
C LEU A 82 12.03 -14.83 3.79
N LYS A 83 12.46 -15.24 2.60
CA LYS A 83 12.66 -14.32 1.48
C LYS A 83 11.34 -13.68 1.03
N ALA A 84 10.25 -14.44 1.02
CA ALA A 84 8.91 -13.95 0.71
C ALA A 84 8.38 -13.01 1.80
N GLY A 85 8.62 -13.32 3.08
CA GLY A 85 8.34 -12.42 4.20
C GLY A 85 9.06 -11.09 4.06
N LEU A 86 10.38 -11.12 3.83
CA LEU A 86 11.19 -9.91 3.62
C LEU A 86 10.72 -9.12 2.40
N ALA A 87 10.41 -9.80 1.30
CA ALA A 87 9.89 -9.16 0.10
C ALA A 87 8.54 -8.48 0.35
N THR A 88 7.65 -9.10 1.12
CA THR A 88 6.34 -8.54 1.47
C THR A 88 6.48 -7.37 2.43
N PHE A 89 7.40 -7.44 3.40
CA PHE A 89 7.73 -6.32 4.29
C PHE A 89 8.28 -5.12 3.53
N ILE A 90 9.29 -5.34 2.67
CA ILE A 90 9.88 -4.29 1.84
C ILE A 90 8.81 -3.72 0.89
N GLY A 91 8.01 -4.57 0.25
CA GLY A 91 6.91 -4.16 -0.61
C GLY A 91 5.87 -3.32 0.13
N SER A 92 5.52 -3.67 1.36
CA SER A 92 4.62 -2.88 2.21
C SER A 92 5.23 -1.54 2.57
N MET A 93 6.52 -1.48 2.93
CA MET A 93 7.23 -0.23 3.22
C MET A 93 7.31 0.67 1.99
N THR A 94 7.64 0.11 0.82
CA THR A 94 7.63 0.85 -0.44
C THR A 94 6.22 1.36 -0.77
N ALA A 95 5.17 0.57 -0.55
CA ALA A 95 3.79 1.01 -0.75
C ALA A 95 3.42 2.17 0.19
N VAL A 96 3.83 2.13 1.45
CA VAL A 96 3.64 3.23 2.40
C VAL A 96 4.41 4.48 1.96
N LEU A 97 5.66 4.35 1.51
CA LEU A 97 6.46 5.46 1.01
C LEU A 97 5.86 6.10 -0.26
N ILE A 98 5.32 5.29 -1.16
CA ILE A 98 4.59 5.76 -2.35
C ILE A 98 3.33 6.51 -1.92
N LYS A 99 2.51 5.94 -1.02
CA LYS A 99 1.32 6.60 -0.46
C LYS A 99 1.66 7.93 0.21
N LEU A 100 2.76 8.00 0.96
CA LEU A 100 3.23 9.21 1.61
C LEU A 100 3.63 10.27 0.57
N SER A 101 4.41 9.88 -0.44
CA SER A 101 4.85 10.76 -1.53
C SER A 101 3.66 11.31 -2.32
N LEU A 102 2.69 10.46 -2.65
CA LEU A 102 1.44 10.85 -3.31
C LEU A 102 0.62 11.82 -2.46
N SER A 103 0.54 11.59 -1.14
CA SER A 103 -0.18 12.47 -0.22
C SER A 103 0.44 13.87 -0.19
N VAL A 104 1.77 13.97 -0.23
CA VAL A 104 2.49 15.25 -0.31
C VAL A 104 2.23 15.93 -1.65
N VAL A 105 2.26 15.20 -2.77
CA VAL A 105 1.95 15.76 -4.10
C VAL A 105 0.51 16.28 -4.16
N MET A 106 -0.47 15.55 -3.61
CA MET A 106 -1.85 16.01 -3.51
C MET A 106 -1.97 17.28 -2.65
N ALA A 107 -1.30 17.34 -1.50
CA ALA A 107 -1.29 18.52 -0.65
C ALA A 107 -0.66 19.73 -1.36
N PHE A 108 0.45 19.54 -2.08
CA PHE A 108 1.10 20.60 -2.83
C PHE A 108 0.23 21.13 -3.97
N TYR A 109 -0.45 20.24 -4.69
CA TYR A 109 -1.43 20.62 -5.71
C TYR A 109 -2.60 21.40 -5.11
N PHE A 110 -3.10 21.01 -3.94
CA PHE A 110 -4.13 21.75 -3.22
C PHE A 110 -3.69 23.17 -2.87
N PHE A 111 -2.49 23.35 -2.32
CA PHE A 111 -1.95 24.67 -1.97
C PHE A 111 -1.68 25.57 -3.18
N ILE A 112 -1.09 25.05 -4.26
CA ILE A 112 -0.83 25.83 -5.48
C ILE A 112 -2.13 26.32 -6.11
N TYR A 113 -3.16 25.48 -6.13
CA TYR A 113 -4.44 25.85 -6.70
C TYR A 113 -5.26 26.79 -5.80
N LEU A 114 -5.06 26.73 -4.48
CA LEU A 114 -5.63 27.68 -3.52
C LEU A 114 -5.02 29.09 -3.66
N PHE A 115 -3.70 29.17 -3.91
CA PHE A 115 -2.98 30.45 -4.03
C PHE A 115 -3.03 31.08 -5.43
N LYS A 116 -3.55 30.34 -6.43
CA LYS A 116 -3.76 30.83 -7.80
C LYS A 116 -5.20 31.26 -8.07
N GLY A 117 -6.05 31.29 -7.03
CA GLY A 117 -7.32 32.02 -6.98
C GLY A 117 -7.16 33.30 -6.17
#